data_AF-A0A5S3TS77-F1
#
_entry.id   AF-A0A5S3TS77-F1
#
_cell.length_a   1.000
_cell.length_b   1.000
_cell.length_c   1.000
_cell.angle_alpha   90.00
_cell.angle_beta   90.00
_cell.angle_gamma   90.00
#
_symmetry.space_group_name_H-M   'P 1'
#
loop_
_entity.id
_entity.type
_entity.pdbx_description
1 polymer ?
#
loop_
_entity_poly.entity_id
_entity_poly.type
_entity_poly.pdbx_seq_one_letter_code
_entity_poly.pdbx_strand_id
1 'polypeptide(L)'
;MKALSLIILSIMILLAATYLYINRDQQIRVDLIPPEFEFCETIITEGDLAYDELKKVLVKHKDGWKTSYASFVPGQTYDSPAFKVNVIGNGGVVVSYKTDDDYPQFTKFIKYDWSTSCEKYHK
;
A
#
# COMPACT_ATOMS: atom_id res chain seq x y z
N MET A 1 -44.70 -13.00 3.90
CA MET A 1 -43.92 -12.12 4.80
C MET A 1 -42.66 -12.80 5.38
N LYS A 2 -42.75 -14.00 5.95
CA LYS A 2 -41.57 -14.71 6.52
C LYS A 2 -40.44 -14.99 5.52
N ALA A 3 -40.78 -15.52 4.33
CA ALA A 3 -39.79 -15.80 3.28
C ALA A 3 -39.10 -14.52 2.76
N LEU A 4 -39.86 -13.44 2.54
CA LEU A 4 -39.31 -12.14 2.13
C LEU A 4 -38.37 -11.57 3.21
N SER A 5 -38.74 -11.66 4.48
CA SER A 5 -37.90 -11.22 5.60
C SER A 5 -36.59 -12.01 5.69
N LEU A 6 -36.62 -13.33 5.44
CA LEU A 6 -35.42 -14.17 5.40
C LEU A 6 -34.49 -13.81 4.24
N ILE A 7 -35.05 -13.48 3.06
CA ILE A 7 -34.27 -13.04 1.90
C ILE A 7 -33.59 -11.70 2.22
N ILE A 8 -34.33 -10.73 2.75
CA ILE A 8 -33.77 -9.41 3.13
C ILE A 8 -32.66 -9.58 4.17
N LEU A 9 -32.89 -10.40 5.20
CA LEU A 9 -31.89 -10.68 6.22
C LEU A 9 -30.62 -11.31 5.63
N SER A 10 -30.77 -12.27 4.72
CA SER A 10 -29.64 -12.94 4.05
C SER A 10 -28.82 -11.95 3.23
N ILE A 11 -29.49 -11.02 2.51
CA ILE A 11 -28.82 -9.97 1.75
C ILE A 11 -28.07 -9.02 2.68
N MET A 12 -28.68 -8.59 3.79
CA MET A 12 -28.00 -7.72 4.76
C MET A 12 -26.77 -8.38 5.38
N ILE A 13 -26.84 -9.67 5.71
CA ILE A 13 -25.69 -10.44 6.22
C ILE A 13 -24.58 -10.49 5.16
N LEU A 14 -24.91 -10.75 3.90
CA LEU A 14 -23.94 -10.80 2.81
C LEU A 14 -23.24 -9.45 2.58
N LEU A 15 -24.00 -8.36 2.62
CA LEU A 15 -23.46 -7.00 2.50
C LEU A 15 -22.54 -6.66 3.68
N ALA A 16 -22.94 -7.00 4.91
CA ALA A 16 -22.13 -6.79 6.10
C ALA A 16 -20.83 -7.61 6.05
N ALA A 17 -20.92 -8.88 5.67
CA ALA A 17 -19.75 -9.76 5.52
C ALA A 17 -18.77 -9.22 4.47
N THR A 18 -19.28 -8.80 3.31
CA THR A 18 -18.47 -8.18 2.25
C THR A 18 -17.80 -6.90 2.73
N TYR A 19 -18.54 -6.03 3.42
CA TYR A 19 -18.01 -4.79 3.97
C TYR A 19 -16.88 -5.03 4.98
N LEU A 20 -17.07 -5.99 5.90
CA LEU A 20 -16.06 -6.38 6.89
C LEU A 20 -14.84 -7.02 6.23
N TYR A 21 -15.04 -7.82 5.17
CA TYR A 21 -13.96 -8.45 4.43
C TYR A 21 -13.06 -7.42 3.74
N ILE A 22 -13.66 -6.45 3.04
CA ILE A 22 -12.92 -5.40 2.32
C ILE A 22 -12.22 -4.44 3.29
N ASN A 23 -12.85 -4.11 4.42
CA ASN A 23 -12.30 -3.20 5.42
C ASN A 23 -11.42 -3.88 6.47
N ARG A 24 -11.10 -5.17 6.29
CA ARG A 24 -10.25 -5.90 7.22
C ARG A 24 -8.85 -5.32 7.21
N ASP A 25 -8.30 -5.11 8.40
CA ASP A 25 -6.89 -4.76 8.56
C ASP A 25 -5.99 -5.91 8.13
N GLN A 26 -4.95 -5.58 7.39
CA GLN A 26 -3.99 -6.53 6.83
C GLN A 26 -2.56 -6.09 7.10
N GLN A 27 -1.65 -7.06 7.05
CA GLN A 27 -0.21 -6.80 7.06
C GLN A 27 0.30 -6.76 5.63
N ILE A 28 1.14 -5.77 5.32
CA ILE A 28 1.94 -5.79 4.08
C ILE A 28 3.13 -6.73 4.24
N ARG A 29 3.53 -7.35 3.12
CA ARG A 29 4.67 -8.27 3.04
C ARG A 29 5.99 -7.52 2.90
N VAL A 30 6.49 -6.99 4.02
CA VAL A 30 7.78 -6.27 4.06
C VAL A 30 8.99 -7.17 3.76
N ASP A 31 8.80 -8.49 3.83
CA ASP A 31 9.76 -9.50 3.40
C ASP A 31 9.94 -9.57 1.87
N LEU A 32 9.00 -9.01 1.10
CA LEU A 32 9.09 -8.91 -0.36
C LEU A 32 9.73 -7.59 -0.83
N ILE A 33 10.21 -6.75 0.08
CA ILE A 33 10.92 -5.51 -0.28
C ILE A 33 12.18 -5.90 -1.07
N PRO A 34 12.32 -5.44 -2.33
CA PRO A 34 13.46 -5.75 -3.18
C PRO A 34 14.74 -5.07 -2.67
N PRO A 35 15.92 -5.55 -3.09
CA PRO A 35 17.21 -4.95 -2.72
C PRO A 35 17.42 -3.55 -3.32
N GLU A 36 16.66 -3.21 -4.36
CA GLU A 36 16.79 -1.95 -5.08
C GLU A 36 15.42 -1.41 -5.51
N PHE A 37 15.34 -0.08 -5.61
CA PHE A 37 14.21 0.64 -6.19
C PHE A 37 14.71 1.69 -7.18
N GLU A 38 13.94 1.93 -8.22
CA GLU A 38 13.98 3.19 -8.95
C GLU A 38 13.24 4.25 -8.14
N PHE A 39 13.93 5.34 -7.84
CA PHE A 39 13.43 6.47 -7.09
C PHE A 39 13.98 7.76 -7.72
N CYS A 40 13.10 8.60 -8.25
CA CYS A 40 13.48 9.85 -8.92
C CYS A 40 14.53 9.62 -10.03
N GLU A 41 14.25 8.66 -10.93
CA GLU A 41 15.13 8.28 -12.06
C GLU A 41 16.51 7.75 -11.64
N THR A 42 16.70 7.47 -10.35
CA THR A 42 17.94 6.94 -9.78
C THR A 42 17.68 5.60 -9.11
N ILE A 43 18.63 4.67 -9.19
CA ILE A 43 18.54 3.42 -8.44
C ILE A 43 19.06 3.65 -7.02
N ILE A 44 18.22 3.33 -6.03
CA ILE A 44 18.57 3.35 -4.61
C ILE A 44 18.60 1.92 -4.05
N THR A 45 19.50 1.66 -3.12
CA THR A 45 19.80 0.33 -2.56
C THR A 45 20.02 0.41 -1.04
N GLU A 46 20.22 -0.74 -0.38
CA GLU A 46 20.58 -0.76 1.04
C GLU A 46 21.81 0.11 1.35
N GLY A 47 21.69 0.99 2.35
CA GLY A 47 22.69 1.98 2.71
C GLY A 47 22.44 3.37 2.10
N ASP A 48 21.60 3.48 1.07
CA ASP A 48 21.08 4.77 0.63
C ASP A 48 20.02 5.27 1.61
N LEU A 49 20.14 6.54 2.04
CA LEU A 49 19.25 7.13 3.04
C LEU A 49 17.77 6.95 2.69
N ALA A 50 17.39 7.20 1.42
CA ALA A 50 16.01 7.06 0.95
C ALA A 50 15.49 5.63 1.02
N TYR A 51 16.34 4.64 0.73
CA TYR A 51 15.97 3.22 0.79
C TYR A 51 15.79 2.79 2.25
N ASP A 52 16.76 3.12 3.10
CA ASP A 52 16.76 2.73 4.51
C ASP A 52 15.59 3.38 5.27
N GLU A 53 15.27 4.64 4.96
CA GLU A 53 14.11 5.35 5.51
C GLU A 53 12.80 4.67 5.07
N LEU A 54 12.63 4.39 3.78
CA LEU A 54 11.46 3.70 3.26
C LEU A 54 11.26 2.35 3.97
N LYS A 55 12.30 1.50 3.97
CA LYS A 55 12.26 0.17 4.56
C LYS A 55 11.92 0.25 6.05
N LYS A 56 12.54 1.15 6.79
CA LYS A 56 12.26 1.38 8.22
C LYS A 56 10.82 1.80 8.46
N VAL A 57 10.27 2.72 7.66
CA VAL A 57 8.87 3.16 7.80
C VAL A 57 7.90 2.02 7.53
N LEU A 58 8.09 1.28 6.43
CA LEU A 58 7.21 0.16 6.09
C LEU A 58 7.25 -0.95 7.14
N VAL A 59 8.43 -1.31 7.64
CA VAL A 59 8.57 -2.32 8.71
C VAL A 59 7.89 -1.86 9.99
N LYS A 60 8.07 -0.59 10.39
CA LYS A 60 7.43 -0.01 11.58
C LYS A 60 5.91 0.03 11.47
N HIS A 61 5.38 0.25 10.26
CA HIS A 61 3.95 0.43 10.01
C HIS A 61 3.31 -0.75 9.27
N LYS A 62 3.88 -1.96 9.35
CA LYS A 62 3.47 -3.13 8.55
C LYS A 62 2.02 -3.58 8.74
N ASP A 63 1.40 -3.32 9.88
CA ASP A 63 0.02 -3.71 10.24
C ASP A 63 -1.03 -2.68 9.81
N GLY A 64 -2.33 -3.01 9.83
CA GLY A 64 -3.41 -2.03 9.70
C GLY A 64 -3.54 -1.39 8.31
N TRP A 65 -3.20 -2.14 7.26
CA TRP A 65 -3.40 -1.74 5.87
C TRP A 65 -4.75 -2.22 5.36
N LYS A 66 -5.31 -1.49 4.40
CA LYS A 66 -6.56 -1.87 3.73
C LYS A 66 -6.33 -2.13 2.25
N THR A 67 -6.92 -3.18 1.72
CA THR A 67 -6.93 -3.43 0.28
C THR A 67 -7.59 -2.26 -0.45
N SER A 68 -7.00 -1.85 -1.57
CA SER A 68 -7.54 -0.81 -2.44
C SER A 68 -7.72 -1.36 -3.85
N TYR A 69 -8.82 -0.95 -4.48
CA TYR A 69 -9.13 -1.20 -5.89
C TYR A 69 -9.08 0.10 -6.71
N ALA A 70 -8.64 1.20 -6.10
CA ALA A 70 -8.53 2.49 -6.76
C ALA A 70 -7.22 2.58 -7.57
N SER A 71 -7.28 3.35 -8.64
CA SER A 71 -6.09 3.83 -9.33
C SER A 71 -5.59 5.11 -8.67
N PHE A 72 -4.29 5.21 -8.44
CA PHE A 72 -3.68 6.36 -7.79
C PHE A 72 -2.83 7.15 -8.77
N VAL A 73 -2.92 8.48 -8.69
CA VAL A 73 -1.97 9.36 -9.37
C VAL A 73 -0.57 9.15 -8.78
N PRO A 74 0.49 9.11 -9.61
CA PRO A 74 1.85 9.05 -9.10
C PRO A 74 2.17 10.28 -8.24
N GLY A 75 2.63 10.05 -7.02
CA GLY A 75 3.29 11.03 -6.17
C GLY A 75 4.77 10.69 -6.08
N GLN A 76 5.28 10.61 -4.86
CA GLN A 76 6.64 10.13 -4.61
C GLN A 76 6.67 8.60 -4.71
N THR A 77 7.21 8.10 -5.82
CA THR A 77 7.14 6.68 -6.18
C THR A 77 8.49 6.00 -6.05
N TYR A 78 8.52 4.88 -5.33
CA TYR A 78 9.60 3.91 -5.28
C TYR A 78 9.15 2.71 -6.12
N ASP A 79 9.81 2.46 -7.24
CA ASP A 79 9.39 1.47 -8.22
C ASP A 79 10.36 0.30 -8.31
N SER A 80 9.82 -0.89 -8.46
CA SER A 80 10.53 -2.11 -8.77
C SER A 80 9.54 -3.06 -9.46
N PRO A 81 9.97 -3.90 -10.41
CA PRO A 81 9.07 -4.82 -11.11
C PRO A 81 8.22 -5.70 -10.19
N ALA A 82 8.70 -5.99 -8.98
CA ALA A 82 8.03 -6.84 -8.01
C ALA A 82 7.35 -6.08 -6.86
N PHE A 83 7.69 -4.81 -6.62
CA PHE A 83 7.23 -4.06 -5.45
C PHE A 83 7.22 -2.55 -5.73
N LYS A 84 6.11 -1.89 -5.44
CA LYS A 84 5.93 -0.45 -5.65
C LYS A 84 5.40 0.21 -4.39
N VAL A 85 5.92 1.40 -4.11
CA VAL A 85 5.42 2.27 -3.05
C VAL A 85 5.14 3.63 -3.64
N ASN A 86 3.92 4.13 -3.49
CA ASN A 86 3.53 5.47 -3.92
C ASN A 86 3.05 6.27 -2.72
N VAL A 87 3.73 7.36 -2.42
CA VAL A 87 3.38 8.30 -1.36
C VAL A 87 2.67 9.51 -1.97
N ILE A 88 1.45 9.77 -1.51
CA ILE A 88 0.51 10.74 -2.08
C ILE A 88 0.13 11.75 -1.01
N GLY A 89 0.28 13.04 -1.34
CA GLY A 89 -0.09 14.15 -0.47
C GLY A 89 0.62 14.10 0.89
N ASN A 90 -0.11 14.41 1.96
CA ASN A 90 0.45 14.56 3.32
C ASN A 90 0.57 13.22 4.10
N GLY A 91 0.92 12.13 3.42
CA GLY A 91 1.19 10.83 4.06
C GLY A 91 0.23 9.70 3.70
N GLY A 92 -0.57 9.81 2.63
CA GLY A 92 -1.23 8.65 2.06
C GLY A 92 -0.19 7.75 1.41
N VAL A 93 -0.12 6.48 1.81
CA VAL A 93 0.86 5.52 1.26
C VAL A 93 0.10 4.39 0.61
N VAL A 94 0.52 4.07 -0.60
CA VAL A 94 0.06 2.91 -1.37
C VAL A 94 1.24 1.97 -1.52
N VAL A 95 1.07 0.72 -1.12
CA VAL A 95 2.03 -0.36 -1.33
C VAL A 95 1.40 -1.38 -2.24
N SER A 96 2.13 -1.84 -3.24
CA SER A 96 1.69 -2.92 -4.10
C SER A 96 2.87 -3.82 -4.41
N TYR A 97 2.59 -5.11 -4.55
CA TYR A 97 3.63 -6.09 -4.82
C TYR A 97 3.05 -7.25 -5.60
N LYS A 98 3.90 -7.88 -6.42
CA LYS A 98 3.51 -9.01 -7.25
C LYS A 98 3.23 -10.22 -6.37
N THR A 99 2.08 -10.82 -6.59
CA THR A 99 1.72 -12.15 -6.10
C THR A 99 1.61 -13.11 -7.27
N ASP A 100 1.42 -14.40 -7.00
CA ASP A 100 1.29 -15.42 -8.04
C ASP A 100 0.09 -15.14 -8.97
N ASP A 101 -0.97 -14.53 -8.43
CA ASP A 101 -2.25 -14.36 -9.13
C ASP A 101 -2.53 -12.91 -9.57
N ASP A 102 -1.96 -11.90 -8.89
CA ASP A 102 -2.26 -10.47 -9.17
C ASP A 102 -1.22 -9.50 -8.56
N TYR A 103 -1.45 -8.19 -8.69
CA TYR A 103 -0.69 -7.10 -8.11
C TYR A 103 -1.56 -6.29 -7.12
N PRO A 104 -1.94 -6.88 -5.96
CA PRO A 104 -2.82 -6.22 -5.00
C PRO A 104 -2.23 -4.90 -4.49
N GLN A 105 -3.12 -3.93 -4.26
CA GLN A 105 -2.77 -2.63 -3.69
C GLN A 105 -3.27 -2.52 -2.27
N PHE A 106 -2.43 -1.96 -1.40
CA PHE A 106 -2.71 -1.73 0.01
C PHE A 106 -2.51 -0.27 0.33
N THR A 107 -3.43 0.30 1.09
CA THR A 107 -3.41 1.71 1.45
C THR A 107 -3.38 1.92 2.94
N LYS A 108 -2.66 2.95 3.35
CA LYS A 108 -2.62 3.41 4.73
C LYS A 108 -2.22 4.86 4.80
N PHE A 109 -2.78 5.59 5.76
CA PHE A 109 -2.28 6.90 6.13
C PHE A 109 -1.16 6.75 7.17
N ILE A 110 0.03 7.26 6.84
CA ILE A 110 1.20 7.25 7.72
C ILE A 110 1.64 8.70 7.91
N LYS A 111 1.47 9.21 9.13
CA LYS A 111 2.01 10.52 9.53
C LYS A 111 3.52 10.39 9.67
N TYR A 112 4.24 10.69 8.60
CA TYR A 112 5.69 10.65 8.50
C TYR A 112 6.15 11.84 7.65
N ASP A 113 7.35 12.33 7.93
CA ASP A 113 7.97 13.37 7.11
C ASP A 113 8.66 12.72 5.92
N TRP A 114 8.01 12.73 4.76
CA TRP A 114 8.53 12.19 3.51
C TRP A 114 9.46 13.20 2.81
N SER A 115 10.19 14.01 3.57
CA SER A 115 11.03 15.10 3.08
C SER A 115 12.23 14.66 2.24
N THR A 116 12.47 13.36 2.10
CA THR A 116 13.33 12.78 1.06
C THR A 116 12.69 13.04 -0.31
N SER A 117 12.80 14.27 -0.81
CA SER A 117 12.24 14.71 -2.08
C SER A 117 13.17 14.37 -3.24
N CYS A 118 12.58 14.24 -4.44
CA CYS A 118 13.35 14.07 -5.68
C CYS A 118 14.32 15.22 -5.96
N GLU A 119 14.13 16.39 -5.35
CA GLU A 119 15.00 17.56 -5.55
C GLU A 119 16.45 17.30 -5.17
N LYS A 120 16.72 16.37 -4.23
CA LYS A 120 18.08 15.96 -3.87
C LYS A 120 18.73 15.04 -4.92
N TYR A 121 17.93 14.42 -5.78
CA TYR A 121 18.34 13.42 -6.77
C TYR A 121 18.34 13.95 -8.21
N HIS A 122 17.67 15.07 -8.47
CA HIS A 122 17.84 15.84 -9.71
C HIS A 122 19.16 16.64 -9.63
N LYS A 123 20.19 16.19 -10.35
CA LYS A 123 21.46 16.89 -10.53
C LYS A 123 21.49 17.71 -11.80
#